data_AF-A0A966TM32-F1
#
_entry.id   AF-A0A966TM32-F1
#
_cell.length_a   1.000
_cell.length_b   1.000
_cell.length_c   1.000
_cell.angle_alpha   90.00
_cell.angle_beta   90.00
_cell.angle_gamma   90.00
#
_symmetry.space_group_name_H-M   'P 1'
#
loop_
_entity.id
_entity.type
_entity.pdbx_description
1 polymer ?
#
loop_
_entity_poly.entity_id
_entity_poly.type
_entity_poly.pdbx_seq_one_letter_code
_entity_poly.pdbx_strand_id
1 'polypeptide(L)'
;VQHGVSQLVVAGGETSGACVQALGISQLAIGAQIDPGVPWCYAPSRFAPSGGLHITLKSGNFGSADFFTKAFQSLHQAAHP
;
A
#
# COMPACT_ATOMS: atom_id res chain seq x y z
N VAL A 1 -12.28 -5.95 11.73
CA VAL A 1 -12.56 -5.31 10.42
C VAL A 1 -13.45 -6.22 9.61
N GLN A 2 -14.77 -6.01 9.66
CA GLN A 2 -15.75 -6.90 9.02
C GLN A 2 -16.08 -6.49 7.57
N HIS A 3 -15.72 -5.27 7.17
CA HIS A 3 -16.00 -4.71 5.85
C HIS A 3 -14.82 -4.80 4.87
N GLY A 4 -13.77 -5.56 5.19
CA GLY A 4 -12.53 -5.60 4.41
C GLY A 4 -11.76 -4.27 4.45
N VAL A 5 -10.61 -4.24 3.77
CA VAL A 5 -9.75 -3.06 3.66
C VAL A 5 -9.35 -2.88 2.20
N SER A 6 -9.58 -1.69 1.64
CA SER A 6 -9.21 -1.34 0.26
C SER A 6 -7.88 -0.58 0.17
N GLN A 7 -7.40 0.00 1.27
CA GLN A 7 -6.19 0.81 1.34
C GLN A 7 -5.33 0.40 2.54
N LEU A 8 -4.04 0.19 2.32
CA LEU A 8 -3.09 -0.16 3.37
C LEU A 8 -1.78 0.63 3.23
N VAL A 9 -1.37 1.29 4.31
CA VAL A 9 -0.10 1.99 4.39
C VAL A 9 0.75 1.30 5.45
N VAL A 10 1.91 0.77 5.08
CA VAL A 10 2.82 0.10 6.02
C VAL A 10 4.16 0.81 6.06
N ALA A 11 4.68 1.00 7.27
CA ALA A 11 5.94 1.67 7.54
C ALA A 11 6.91 0.74 8.27
N GLY A 12 8.14 0.67 7.76
CA GLY A 12 9.17 -0.25 8.26
C GLY A 12 9.36 -1.42 7.29
N GLY A 13 10.61 -1.75 6.98
CA GLY A 13 10.93 -2.77 5.97
C GLY A 13 10.50 -4.17 6.41
N GLU A 14 10.85 -4.55 7.64
CA GLU A 14 10.51 -5.83 8.25
C GLU A 14 9.00 -5.96 8.43
N THR A 15 8.35 -4.91 8.92
CA THR A 15 6.89 -4.85 9.08
C THR A 15 6.18 -4.99 7.73
N SER A 16 6.68 -4.30 6.69
CA SER A 16 6.15 -4.40 5.33
C SER A 16 6.24 -5.83 4.80
N GLY A 17 7.39 -6.50 4.98
CA GLY A 17 7.59 -7.89 4.57
C GLY A 17 6.61 -8.83 5.28
N ALA A 18 6.46 -8.71 6.59
CA ALA A 18 5.53 -9.52 7.38
C ALA A 18 4.06 -9.31 6.94
N CYS A 19 3.65 -8.06 6.70
CA CYS A 19 2.30 -7.74 6.24
C CYS A 19 2.00 -8.34 4.86
N VAL A 20 2.91 -8.18 3.88
CA VAL A 20 2.75 -8.75 2.53
C VAL A 20 2.62 -10.28 2.58
N GLN A 21 3.46 -10.95 3.38
CA GLN A 21 3.38 -12.40 3.57
C GLN A 21 2.07 -12.84 4.22
N ALA A 22 1.64 -12.17 5.30
CA ALA A 22 0.40 -12.50 6.00
C ALA A 22 -0.85 -12.30 5.11
N LEU A 23 -0.81 -11.32 4.22
CA LEU A 23 -1.88 -11.06 3.25
C LEU A 23 -1.83 -12.02 2.04
N GLY A 24 -0.76 -12.81 1.90
CA GLY A 24 -0.55 -13.71 0.76
C GLY A 24 -0.33 -12.97 -0.56
N ILE A 25 0.22 -11.76 -0.51
CA ILE A 25 0.51 -10.96 -1.70
C ILE A 25 1.79 -11.50 -2.34
N SER A 26 1.67 -12.04 -3.56
CA SER A 26 2.80 -12.56 -4.34
C SER A 26 3.22 -11.65 -5.50
N GLN A 27 2.36 -10.69 -5.87
CA GLN A 27 2.57 -9.76 -6.97
C GLN A 27 2.10 -8.36 -6.60
N LEU A 28 2.86 -7.36 -7.04
CA LEU A 28 2.54 -5.95 -6.88
C LEU A 28 2.66 -5.26 -8.24
N ALA A 29 1.59 -4.60 -8.68
CA ALA A 29 1.66 -3.63 -9.75
C ALA A 29 2.14 -2.30 -9.17
N ILE A 30 3.25 -1.76 -9.68
CA ILE A 30 3.86 -0.52 -9.19
C ILE A 30 3.20 0.66 -9.88
N GLY A 31 2.68 1.59 -9.10
CA GLY A 31 2.11 2.85 -9.56
C GLY A 31 3.08 4.02 -9.44
N ALA A 32 2.53 5.23 -9.43
CA ALA A 32 3.30 6.46 -9.30
C ALA A 32 3.97 6.58 -7.91
N GLN A 33 5.07 7.35 -7.86
CA GLN A 33 5.72 7.70 -6.60
C GLN A 33 4.85 8.65 -5.77
N ILE A 34 4.68 8.32 -4.49
CA ILE A 34 4.11 9.22 -3.47
C ILE A 34 5.22 10.17 -2.97
N ASP A 35 6.38 9.58 -2.71
CA ASP A 35 7.63 10.26 -2.34
C ASP A 35 8.83 9.57 -3.00
N PRO A 36 10.03 10.19 -3.02
CA PRO A 36 11.23 9.59 -3.58
C PRO A 36 11.49 8.19 -3.01
N GLY A 37 11.45 7.18 -3.87
CA GLY A 37 11.67 5.79 -3.49
C GLY A 37 10.47 5.09 -2.82
N VAL A 38 9.30 5.73 -2.74
CA VAL A 38 8.10 5.15 -2.14
C VAL A 38 6.89 5.29 -3.07
N PRO A 39 6.64 4.30 -3.95
CA PRO A 39 5.46 4.27 -4.80
C PRO A 39 4.23 3.76 -4.07
N TRP A 40 3.06 4.07 -4.62
CA TRP A 40 1.89 3.24 -4.36
C TRP A 40 1.91 1.99 -5.24
N CYS A 41 1.28 0.93 -4.77
CA CYS A 41 1.16 -0.34 -5.47
C CYS A 41 -0.28 -0.86 -5.42
N TYR A 42 -0.62 -1.75 -6.34
CA TYR A 42 -1.86 -2.52 -6.33
C TYR A 42 -1.55 -4.01 -6.20
N ALA A 43 -2.33 -4.71 -5.36
CA ALA A 43 -2.25 -6.15 -5.17
C ALA A 43 -3.65 -6.77 -5.29
N PRO A 44 -3.83 -7.86 -6.05
CA PRO A 44 -5.02 -8.70 -5.89
C PRO A 44 -5.12 -9.20 -4.44
N SER A 45 -6.29 -9.07 -3.82
CA SER A 45 -6.50 -9.45 -2.43
C SER A 45 -7.91 -9.95 -2.18
N ARG A 46 -8.02 -11.17 -1.65
CA ARG A 46 -9.30 -11.77 -1.21
C ARG A 46 -9.91 -11.08 0.01
N PHE A 47 -9.13 -10.25 0.71
CA PHE A 47 -9.58 -9.54 1.91
C PHE A 47 -10.14 -8.14 1.59
N ALA A 48 -9.94 -7.67 0.36
CA ALA A 48 -10.46 -6.40 -0.10
C ALA A 48 -11.86 -6.58 -0.73
N PRO A 49 -12.83 -5.69 -0.45
CA PRO A 49 -14.20 -5.82 -0.96
C PRO A 49 -14.32 -5.89 -2.48
N SER A 50 -13.43 -5.20 -3.21
CA SER A 50 -13.37 -5.15 -4.67
C SER A 50 -12.37 -6.14 -5.27
N GLY A 51 -11.81 -7.06 -4.48
CA GLY A 51 -10.81 -8.03 -4.93
C GLY A 51 -9.39 -7.45 -5.09
N GLY A 52 -9.18 -6.19 -4.74
CA GLY A 52 -7.92 -5.46 -4.92
C GLY A 52 -7.58 -4.53 -3.77
N LEU A 53 -6.30 -4.48 -3.41
CA LEU A 53 -5.76 -3.67 -2.33
C LEU A 53 -4.79 -2.62 -2.90
N HIS A 54 -5.09 -1.34 -2.69
CA HIS A 54 -4.11 -0.27 -2.83
C HIS A 54 -3.19 -0.27 -1.62
N ILE A 55 -1.89 -0.45 -1.83
CA ILE A 55 -0.92 -0.59 -0.77
C ILE A 55 0.31 0.28 -1.02
N THR A 56 0.88 0.88 0.01
CA THR A 56 2.24 1.44 -0.07
C THR A 56 3.09 0.90 1.07
N LEU A 57 4.33 0.56 0.75
CA LEU A 57 5.30 -0.06 1.65
C LEU A 57 6.49 0.89 1.74
N LYS A 58 6.58 1.64 2.85
CA LYS A 58 7.68 2.57 3.05
C LYS A 58 8.75 1.97 3.96
N SER A 59 10.01 2.22 3.64
CA SER A 59 11.09 2.04 4.62
C SER A 59 10.89 2.98 5.82
N GLY A 60 11.46 2.62 6.97
CA GLY A 60 11.29 3.38 8.22
C GLY A 60 11.68 4.84 8.07
N ASN A 61 12.83 5.11 7.44
CA ASN A 61 13.47 6.42 7.35
C ASN A 61 13.13 7.21 6.06
N PHE A 62 12.17 6.75 5.27
CA PHE A 62 11.78 7.36 3.99
C PHE A 62 10.45 8.14 4.12
N GLY A 63 10.30 9.15 3.25
CA GLY A 63 9.13 10.01 3.15
C GLY A 63 9.27 11.31 3.96
N SER A 64 8.50 12.32 3.56
CA SER A 64 8.37 13.57 4.32
C SER A 64 7.46 13.40 5.54
N ALA A 65 7.41 14.42 6.41
CA ALA A 65 6.62 14.39 7.65
C ALA A 65 5.11 14.19 7.41
N ASP A 66 4.59 14.60 6.25
CA ASP A 66 3.21 14.45 5.82
C ASP A 66 2.95 13.19 4.97
N PHE A 67 3.91 12.26 4.90
CA PHE A 67 3.83 11.08 4.02
C PHE A 67 2.53 10.30 4.16
N PHE A 68 2.04 10.04 5.37
CA PHE A 68 0.82 9.25 5.58
C PHE A 68 -0.42 9.92 4.96
N THR A 69 -0.52 11.25 5.08
CA THR A 69 -1.60 12.02 4.45
C THR A 69 -1.52 11.91 2.93
N LYS A 70 -0.33 12.13 2.36
CA LYS A 70 -0.10 11.98 0.91
C LYS A 70 -0.38 10.57 0.43
N ALA A 71 0.02 9.55 1.19
CA ALA A 71 -0.22 8.16 0.87
C ALA A 71 -1.72 7.87 0.75
N PHE A 72 -2.53 8.23 1.76
CA PHE A 72 -3.97 8.01 1.67
C PHE A 72 -4.63 8.80 0.54
N GLN A 73 -4.18 10.04 0.28
CA GLN A 73 -4.65 10.81 -0.87
C GLN A 73 -4.31 10.13 -2.20
N SER A 74 -3.07 9.68 -2.39
CA SER A 74 -2.62 8.98 -3.60
C SER A 74 -3.35 7.65 -3.78
N LEU A 75 -3.50 6.84 -2.73
CA LEU A 75 -4.21 5.55 -2.80
C LEU A 75 -5.72 5.73 -3.05
N HIS A 76 -6.30 6.88 -2.70
CA HIS A 76 -7.69 7.20 -3.00
C HIS A 76 -7.90 7.60 -4.45
N GLN A 77 -6.93 8.31 -5.02
CA GLN A 77 -6.94 8.76 -6.41
C GLN A 77 -6.41 7.71 -7.39
N ALA A 78 -5.74 6.67 -6.89
CA ALA A 78 -5.19 5.60 -7.71
C ALA A 78 -6.30 4.91 -8.51
N ALA A 79 -6.19 4.97 -9.83
CA ALA A 79 -6.99 4.15 -10.73
C ALA A 79 -6.46 2.71 -10.71
N HIS A 80 -7.37 1.75 -10.81
CA HIS A 80 -6.98 0.35 -11.03
C HIS A 80 -6.41 0.25 -12.46
N PRO A 81 -5.19 -0.27 -12.66
CA PRO A 81 -4.70 -0.60 -13.99
C PRO A 81 -5.48 -1.74 -14.64
#